data_AF-A0A926FMJ5-F1
#
_entry.id   AF-A0A926FMJ5-F1
#
_cell.length_a   1.000
_cell.length_b   1.000
_cell.length_c   1.000
_cell.angle_alpha   90.00
_cell.angle_beta   90.00
_cell.angle_gamma   90.00
#
_symmetry.space_group_name_H-M   'P 1'
#
loop_
_entity.id
_entity.type
_entity.pdbx_description
1 polymer ?
#
loop_
_entity_poly.entity_id
_entity_poly.type
_entity_poly.pdbx_seq_one_letter_code
_entity_poly.pdbx_strand_id
1 'polypeptide(L)'
;MNFGEAIREILQEALVSAERPTPGSLAERVGRHAEKYLDHVRYDPAHYVRHPILFWEDWEVMLISWQSGQITPIHDHRGVLGGMVILSG
;
A
#
# COMPACT_ATOMS: atom_id res chain seq x y z
N MET A 1 11.86 -11.65 -8.21
CA MET A 1 10.50 -11.12 -8.03
C MET A 1 10.61 -9.69 -7.56
N ASN A 2 10.03 -8.74 -8.29
CA ASN A 2 9.96 -7.33 -7.87
C ASN A 2 8.79 -7.12 -6.88
N PHE A 3 8.71 -5.94 -6.26
CA PHE A 3 7.70 -5.68 -5.23
C PHE A 3 6.27 -5.78 -5.78
N GLY A 4 6.01 -5.29 -6.99
CA GLY A 4 4.69 -5.38 -7.63
C GLY A 4 4.27 -6.82 -7.93
N GLU A 5 5.18 -7.68 -8.37
CA GLU A 5 4.94 -9.12 -8.56
C GLU A 5 4.56 -9.81 -7.25
N ALA A 6 5.29 -9.53 -6.16
CA ALA A 6 4.99 -10.09 -4.84
C ALA A 6 3.62 -9.65 -4.32
N ILE A 7 3.25 -8.37 -4.49
CA ILE A 7 1.92 -7.88 -4.12
C ILE A 7 0.84 -8.55 -4.95
N ARG A 8 1.08 -8.72 -6.26
CA ARG A 8 0.11 -9.39 -7.14
C ARG A 8 -0.18 -10.81 -6.68
N GLU A 9 0.83 -11.58 -6.30
CA GLU A 9 0.64 -12.94 -5.77
C GLU A 9 -0.20 -12.93 -4.47
N ILE A 10 0.10 -12.02 -3.54
CA ILE A 10 -0.68 -11.86 -2.29
C ILE A 10 -2.15 -11.54 -2.58
N LEU A 11 -2.42 -10.64 -3.53
CA LEU A 11 -3.78 -10.28 -3.93
C LEU A 11 -4.49 -11.48 -4.59
N GLN A 12 -3.82 -12.20 -5.49
CA GLN A 12 -4.38 -13.39 -6.13
C GLN A 12 -4.75 -14.47 -5.11
N GLU A 13 -3.88 -14.75 -4.15
CA GLU A 13 -4.13 -15.71 -3.08
C GLU A 13 -5.31 -15.30 -2.18
N ALA A 14 -5.42 -14.00 -1.87
CA ALA A 14 -6.49 -13.50 -1.03
C ALA A 14 -7.86 -13.55 -1.74
N LEU A 15 -7.90 -13.33 -3.05
CA LEU A 15 -9.14 -13.35 -3.84
C LEU A 15 -9.77 -14.75 -3.97
N VAL A 16 -8.98 -15.81 -3.82
CA VAL A 16 -9.47 -17.20 -3.83
C VAL A 16 -9.74 -17.76 -2.42
N SER A 17 -9.53 -16.95 -1.37
CA SER A 17 -9.72 -17.41 0.01
C SER A 17 -11.20 -17.47 0.41
N ALA A 18 -11.53 -18.33 1.38
CA ALA A 18 -12.91 -18.57 1.82
C ALA A 18 -13.58 -17.33 2.44
N GLU A 19 -12.77 -16.43 3.00
CA GLU A 19 -13.23 -15.14 3.52
C GLU A 19 -13.01 -14.06 2.49
N ARG A 20 -14.00 -13.19 2.30
CA ARG A 20 -13.85 -12.05 1.40
C ARG A 20 -12.80 -11.08 1.97
N PRO A 21 -11.72 -10.77 1.23
CA PRO A 21 -10.71 -9.85 1.71
C PRO A 21 -11.28 -8.42 1.83
N THR A 22 -10.90 -7.73 2.89
CA THR A 22 -11.10 -6.28 3.05
C THR A 22 -9.80 -5.53 2.73
N PRO A 23 -9.85 -4.25 2.33
CA PRO A 23 -8.63 -3.46 2.13
C PRO A 23 -7.70 -3.45 3.35
N GLY A 24 -8.25 -3.43 4.56
CA GLY A 24 -7.46 -3.53 5.79
C GLY A 24 -6.73 -4.87 5.92
N SER A 25 -7.45 -5.99 5.74
CA SER A 25 -6.84 -7.32 5.80
C SER A 25 -5.76 -7.54 4.73
N LEU A 26 -5.93 -6.94 3.55
CA LEU A 26 -4.94 -6.99 2.49
C LEU A 26 -3.73 -6.11 2.79
N ALA A 27 -3.95 -4.90 3.33
CA ALA A 27 -2.88 -4.01 3.74
C ALA A 27 -1.98 -4.69 4.79
N GLU A 28 -2.55 -5.36 5.80
CA GLU A 28 -1.77 -6.12 6.78
C GLU A 28 -0.92 -7.24 6.14
N ARG A 29 -1.50 -8.02 5.23
CA ARG A 29 -0.78 -9.08 4.51
C ARG A 29 0.37 -8.50 3.70
N VAL A 30 0.10 -7.46 2.91
CA VAL A 30 1.12 -6.76 2.10
C VAL A 30 2.21 -6.18 3.00
N GLY A 31 1.84 -5.58 4.14
CA GLY A 31 2.79 -4.96 5.07
C GLY A 31 3.86 -5.90 5.58
N ARG A 32 3.50 -7.15 5.93
CA ARG A 32 4.44 -8.19 6.37
C ARG A 32 5.51 -8.52 5.32
N HIS A 33 5.23 -8.26 4.05
CA HIS A 33 6.16 -8.47 2.94
C HIS A 33 6.86 -7.19 2.48
N ALA A 34 6.35 -6.02 2.89
CA ALA A 34 6.80 -4.72 2.44
C ALA A 34 8.07 -4.22 3.15
N GLU A 35 8.34 -4.68 4.38
CA GLU A 35 9.48 -4.22 5.19
C GLU A 35 10.83 -4.32 4.47
N LYS A 36 11.08 -5.43 3.75
CA LYS A 36 12.33 -5.63 3.00
C LYS A 36 12.52 -4.70 1.81
N TYR A 37 11.52 -3.89 1.46
CA TYR A 37 11.57 -2.91 0.39
C TYR A 37 11.71 -1.47 0.92
N LEU A 38 11.79 -1.27 2.24
CA LEU A 38 11.89 0.06 2.86
C LEU A 38 13.17 0.81 2.47
N ASP A 39 14.27 0.11 2.19
CA ASP A 39 15.54 0.71 1.76
C ASP A 39 15.45 1.44 0.40
N HIS A 40 14.37 1.21 -0.35
CA HIS A 40 14.15 1.84 -1.66
C HIS A 40 13.14 3.00 -1.61
N VAL A 41 12.63 3.32 -0.41
CA VAL A 41 11.67 4.42 -0.22
C VAL A 41 12.37 5.75 -0.42
N ARG A 42 11.77 6.61 -1.24
CA ARG A 42 12.25 7.99 -1.43
C ARG A 42 11.36 8.95 -0.66
N TYR A 43 12.00 9.93 -0.06
CA TYR A 43 11.34 11.04 0.63
C TYR A 43 11.58 12.33 -0.15
N ASP A 44 10.63 13.26 -0.04
CA ASP A 44 10.73 14.62 -0.57
C ASP A 44 10.49 15.60 0.60
N PRO A 45 11.37 16.59 0.85
CA PRO A 45 11.17 17.56 1.92
C PRO A 45 9.96 18.49 1.69
N ALA A 46 9.56 18.74 0.43
CA ALA A 46 8.47 19.64 0.11
C ALA A 46 7.09 18.97 0.24
N HIS A 47 6.99 17.67 -0.05
CA HIS A 47 5.71 16.96 -0.08
C HIS A 47 5.85 15.51 0.40
N TYR A 48 4.76 14.95 0.94
CA TYR A 48 4.68 13.50 1.11
C TYR A 48 4.68 12.83 -0.26
N VAL A 49 5.31 11.65 -0.37
CA VAL A 49 5.49 10.96 -1.65
C VAL A 49 4.57 9.75 -1.73
N ARG A 50 3.90 9.59 -2.88
CA ARG A 50 3.15 8.37 -3.23
C ARG A 50 3.94 7.62 -4.29
N HIS A 51 4.34 6.39 -3.99
CA HIS A 51 5.02 5.47 -4.91
C HIS A 51 3.99 4.43 -5.39
N PRO A 52 3.48 4.54 -6.63
CA PRO A 52 2.61 3.51 -7.20
C PRO A 52 3.42 2.21 -7.32
N ILE A 53 2.95 1.13 -6.71
CA ILE A 53 3.64 -0.17 -6.75
C ILE A 53 2.92 -1.11 -7.73
N LEU A 54 1.59 -1.14 -7.66
CA LEU A 54 0.78 -2.02 -8.48
C LEU A 54 -0.55 -1.35 -8.82
N PHE A 55 -0.93 -1.45 -10.09
CA PHE A 55 -2.29 -1.25 -10.55
C PHE A 55 -2.73 -2.55 -11.23
N TRP A 56 -3.71 -3.25 -10.65
CA TRP A 56 -4.14 -4.56 -11.12
C TRP A 56 -5.61 -4.82 -10.80
N GLU A 57 -6.41 -5.03 -11.85
CA GLU A 57 -7.87 -5.12 -11.76
C GLU A 57 -8.47 -3.90 -11.03
N ASP A 58 -9.28 -4.12 -10.00
CA ASP A 58 -9.89 -3.07 -9.19
C ASP A 58 -9.00 -2.60 -8.01
N TRP A 59 -7.73 -3.04 -7.97
CA TRP A 59 -6.79 -2.72 -6.89
C TRP A 59 -5.71 -1.74 -7.33
N GLU A 60 -5.53 -0.70 -6.51
CA GLU A 60 -4.38 0.20 -6.54
C GLU A 60 -3.61 0.06 -5.23
N VAL A 61 -2.32 -0.24 -5.32
CA VAL A 61 -1.43 -0.36 -4.15
C VAL A 61 -0.29 0.63 -4.26
N MET A 62 -0.17 1.46 -3.23
CA MET A 62 0.86 2.48 -3.11
C MET A 62 1.71 2.26 -1.86
N LEU A 63 2.98 2.64 -1.94
CA LEU A 63 3.79 2.92 -0.75
C LEU A 63 3.82 4.43 -0.57
N ILE A 64 3.46 4.92 0.61
CA ILE A 64 3.39 6.35 0.90
C ILE A 64 4.39 6.67 2.00
N SER A 65 5.15 7.76 1.82
CA SER A 65 6.19 8.17 2.76
C SER A 65 6.04 9.65 3.10
N TRP A 66 6.17 9.95 4.39
CA TRP A 66 6.11 11.30 4.95
C TRP A 66 7.42 11.62 5.64
N GLN A 67 7.88 12.86 5.52
CA GLN A 67 8.82 13.44 6.48
C GLN A 67 8.06 13.97 7.70
N SER A 68 8.78 14.19 8.81
CA SER A 68 8.20 14.73 10.04
C SER A 68 7.45 16.04 9.78
N GLY A 69 6.22 16.13 10.30
CA GLY A 69 5.34 17.29 10.15
C GLY A 69 4.55 17.36 8.84
N GLN A 70 4.80 16.49 7.86
CA GLN A 70 3.99 16.43 6.64
C GLN A 70 2.64 15.76 6.91
N ILE A 71 1.61 16.23 6.21
CA ILE A 71 0.23 15.72 6.30
C ILE A 71 -0.36 15.56 4.90
N THR A 72 -1.40 14.73 4.78
CA THR A 72 -2.25 14.72 3.58
C THR A 72 -3.37 15.75 3.71
N PRO A 73 -3.91 16.28 2.60
CA PRO A 73 -5.16 17.03 2.64
C PRO A 73 -6.32 16.20 3.20
N ILE A 74 -7.36 16.87 3.68
CA ILE A 74 -8.65 16.21 3.96
C ILE A 74 -9.26 15.80 2.61
N HIS A 75 -9.55 14.51 2.43
CA HIS A 75 -10.13 13.98 1.20
C HIS A 75 -10.96 12.73 1.48
N ASP A 76 -11.87 12.42 0.56
CA ASP A 76 -12.51 11.11 0.46
C ASP A 76 -11.78 10.23 -0.56
N HIS A 77 -12.26 9.01 -0.72
CA HIS A 77 -11.80 8.07 -1.75
C HIS A 77 -12.87 7.87 -2.83
N ARG A 78 -13.77 8.84 -3.06
CA ARG A 78 -14.74 8.85 -4.17
C ARG A 78 -15.54 7.55 -4.36
N GLY A 79 -15.95 6.92 -3.26
CA GLY A 79 -16.76 5.69 -3.28
C GLY A 79 -15.96 4.38 -3.32
N VAL A 80 -14.62 4.41 -3.34
CA VAL A 80 -13.79 3.21 -3.09
C VAL A 80 -13.32 3.12 -1.65
N LEU A 81 -13.12 1.89 -1.16
CA LEU A 81 -12.62 1.63 0.18
C LEU A 81 -11.08 1.62 0.17
N GLY A 82 -10.48 2.20 1.22
CA GLY A 82 -9.03 2.20 1.43
C GLY A 82 -8.65 1.45 2.70
N GLY A 83 -7.49 0.80 2.68
CA GLY A 83 -6.84 0.23 3.85
C GLY A 83 -5.37 0.65 3.87
N MET A 84 -4.82 0.85 5.06
CA MET A 84 -3.39 1.16 5.22
C MET A 84 -2.83 0.44 6.43
N VAL A 85 -1.52 0.17 6.36
CA VAL A 85 -0.71 -0.32 7.47
C VAL A 85 0.52 0.58 7.58
N ILE A 86 0.93 0.90 8.80
CA ILE A 86 2.16 1.64 9.04
C ILE A 86 3.32 0.64 9.02
N LEU A 87 4.28 0.87 8.11
CA LEU A 87 5.47 0.02 7.98
C LEU A 87 6.61 0.49 8.88
N SER A 88 6.70 1.79 9.13
CA SER A 88 7.74 2.44 9.94
C SER A 88 7.28 3.84 10.32
N GLY A 89 7.69 4.32 11.50
CA GLY A 89 7.33 5.64 12.04
C GLY A 89 7.79 5.83 13.47
#